data_AF-A0A183CLE7-F1
#
_entry.id   AF-A0A183CLE7-F1
#
_cell.length_a   1.000
_cell.length_b   1.000
_cell.length_c   1.000
_cell.angle_alpha   90.00
_cell.angle_beta   90.00
_cell.angle_gamma   90.00
#
_symmetry.space_group_name_H-M   'P 1'
#
loop_
_entity.id
_entity.type
_entity.pdbx_description
1 polymer ?
#
loop_
_entity_poly.entity_id
_entity_poly.type
_entity_poly.pdbx_seq_one_letter_code
_entity_poly.pdbx_strand_id
1 'polypeptide(L)'
;MQNLLSLLQLYNDDGLQMIHERLRDPISDTLSQLQSAIRQEKTAREWHDKYLVDMGKVFGRKQSQPRNMLSRHKYEALLDRVKVVERIRREGGQAPAHLAVIGEKYRIVKTKNANDEFAKDFLAEKGTGRMLLNVDDLFEVLHKYHLLTGHGRSIAMYNAAKKKYANITVECILIFLVGCLECKKWNKNERKLATLLRPNQHKERHLGLI
;
A
#
# COMPACT_ATOMS: atom_id res chain seq x y z
N MET A 1 -28.11 -17.71 63.16
CA MET A 1 -27.63 -18.38 61.94
C MET A 1 -27.72 -17.39 60.79
N GLN A 2 -26.70 -16.54 60.61
CA GLN A 2 -26.62 -15.65 59.47
C GLN A 2 -25.67 -16.27 58.44
N ASN A 3 -26.13 -16.29 57.19
CA ASN A 3 -25.35 -15.92 56.02
C ASN A 3 -24.43 -16.94 55.33
N LEU A 4 -25.02 -18.03 54.83
CA LEU A 4 -24.51 -18.68 53.59
C LEU A 4 -25.05 -17.99 52.31
N LEU A 5 -26.28 -17.45 52.35
CA LEU A 5 -26.86 -16.72 51.22
C LEU A 5 -26.21 -15.34 50.98
N SER A 6 -25.86 -14.58 52.02
CA SER A 6 -25.16 -13.29 51.79
C SER A 6 -23.69 -13.47 51.38
N LEU A 7 -23.03 -14.58 51.76
CA LEU A 7 -21.67 -14.88 51.32
C LEU A 7 -21.64 -15.25 49.82
N LEU A 8 -22.70 -15.87 49.32
CA LEU A 8 -22.90 -16.12 47.88
C LEU A 8 -23.29 -14.86 47.10
N GLN A 9 -24.06 -13.93 47.69
CA GLN A 9 -24.36 -12.65 47.06
C GLN A 9 -23.14 -11.72 46.98
N LEU A 10 -22.26 -11.73 48.00
CA LEU A 10 -20.99 -10.99 47.99
C LEU A 10 -19.99 -11.51 46.93
N TYR A 11 -20.05 -12.80 46.58
CA TYR A 11 -19.19 -13.38 45.53
C TYR A 11 -19.72 -13.16 44.11
N ASN A 12 -21.03 -12.89 43.96
CA ASN A 12 -21.68 -12.83 42.66
C ASN A 12 -21.75 -11.40 42.10
N ASP A 13 -21.89 -10.36 42.91
CA ASP A 13 -22.00 -8.99 42.39
C ASP A 13 -20.64 -8.31 42.25
N ASP A 14 -19.78 -8.35 43.27
CA ASP A 14 -18.46 -7.69 43.24
C ASP A 14 -17.47 -8.40 42.30
N GLY A 15 -17.50 -9.73 42.24
CA GLY A 15 -16.64 -10.52 41.36
C GLY A 15 -16.96 -10.32 39.87
N LEU A 16 -18.26 -10.28 39.52
CA LEU A 16 -18.71 -9.96 38.17
C LEU A 16 -18.46 -8.50 37.80
N GLN A 17 -18.62 -7.57 38.74
CA GLN A 17 -18.34 -6.16 38.53
C GLN A 17 -16.83 -5.90 38.32
N MET A 18 -15.96 -6.58 39.07
CA MET A 18 -14.51 -6.55 38.86
C MET A 18 -14.08 -7.14 37.52
N ILE A 19 -14.67 -8.27 37.09
CA ILE A 19 -14.41 -8.84 35.76
C ILE A 19 -14.93 -7.90 34.67
N HIS A 20 -16.12 -7.32 34.87
CA HIS A 20 -16.69 -6.34 33.96
C HIS A 20 -15.81 -5.09 33.83
N GLU A 21 -15.30 -4.53 34.92
CA GLU A 21 -14.37 -3.38 34.88
C GLU A 21 -13.01 -3.76 34.28
N ARG A 22 -12.44 -4.93 34.64
CA ARG A 22 -11.18 -5.42 34.07
C ARG A 22 -11.28 -5.72 32.57
N LEU A 23 -12.45 -6.10 32.06
CA LEU A 23 -12.68 -6.36 30.65
C LEU A 23 -13.22 -5.13 29.90
N ARG A 24 -13.87 -4.18 30.58
CA ARG A 24 -14.45 -2.96 29.97
C ARG A 24 -13.38 -2.10 29.31
N ASP A 25 -12.25 -1.86 29.98
CA ASP A 25 -11.20 -1.00 29.44
C ASP A 25 -10.48 -1.63 28.23
N PRO A 26 -10.04 -2.91 28.28
CA PRO A 26 -9.48 -3.59 27.11
C PRO A 26 -10.45 -3.71 25.94
N ILE A 27 -11.74 -3.96 26.19
CA ILE A 27 -12.77 -4.05 25.14
C ILE A 27 -13.04 -2.66 24.53
N SER A 28 -13.10 -1.62 25.36
CA SER A 28 -13.26 -0.23 24.92
C SER A 28 -12.08 0.25 24.07
N ASP A 29 -10.85 -0.08 24.49
CA ASP A 29 -9.63 0.22 23.75
C ASP A 29 -9.59 -0.55 22.43
N THR A 30 -9.95 -1.83 22.44
CA THR A 30 -10.02 -2.65 21.23
C THR A 30 -11.08 -2.12 20.26
N LEU A 31 -12.27 -1.75 20.76
CA LEU A 31 -13.32 -1.14 19.96
C LEU A 31 -12.88 0.21 19.38
N SER A 32 -12.19 1.03 20.16
CA SER A 32 -11.64 2.31 19.73
C SER A 32 -10.58 2.14 18.64
N GLN A 33 -9.70 1.15 18.79
CA GLN A 33 -8.70 0.77 17.79
C GLN A 33 -9.36 0.25 16.51
N LEU A 34 -10.38 -0.60 16.60
CA LEU A 34 -11.14 -1.11 15.46
C LEU A 34 -11.90 0.00 14.74
N GLN A 35 -12.58 0.89 15.48
CA GLN A 35 -13.26 2.04 14.89
C GLN A 35 -12.29 3.01 14.22
N SER A 36 -11.09 3.19 14.78
CA SER A 36 -10.02 3.97 14.16
C SER A 36 -9.56 3.30 12.86
N ALA A 37 -9.32 1.98 12.87
CA ALA A 37 -8.94 1.22 11.68
C ALA A 37 -10.01 1.28 10.58
N ILE A 38 -11.30 1.12 10.93
CA ILE A 38 -12.43 1.22 9.99
C ILE A 38 -12.54 2.63 9.39
N ARG A 39 -12.38 3.68 10.20
CA ARG A 39 -12.37 5.06 9.69
C ARG A 39 -11.19 5.26 8.74
N GLN A 40 -10.02 4.74 9.07
CA GLN A 40 -8.85 4.84 8.20
C GLN A 40 -9.04 4.08 6.90
N GLU A 41 -9.63 2.89 6.91
CA GLU A 41 -9.90 2.09 5.72
C GLU A 41 -10.93 2.75 4.80
N LYS A 42 -11.95 3.41 5.38
CA LYS A 42 -12.86 4.29 4.62
C LYS A 42 -12.11 5.48 4.00
N THR A 43 -11.24 6.14 4.76
CA THR A 43 -10.44 7.25 4.21
C THR A 43 -9.44 6.78 3.16
N ALA A 44 -8.88 5.57 3.25
CA ALA A 44 -7.91 5.02 2.30
C ALA A 44 -8.44 5.06 0.86
N ARG A 45 -9.69 4.62 0.66
CA ARG A 45 -10.35 4.71 -0.65
C ARG A 45 -10.53 6.15 -1.12
N GLU A 46 -10.85 7.07 -0.21
CA GLU A 46 -11.08 8.48 -0.55
C GLU A 46 -9.82 9.20 -1.05
N TRP A 47 -8.62 8.80 -0.60
CA TRP A 47 -7.37 9.41 -1.07
C TRP A 47 -6.61 8.57 -2.09
N HIS A 48 -7.13 7.41 -2.51
CA HIS A 48 -6.59 6.64 -3.63
C HIS A 48 -6.48 7.50 -4.90
N ASP A 49 -7.56 8.19 -5.27
CA ASP A 49 -7.58 9.00 -6.50
C ASP A 49 -6.62 10.18 -6.39
N LYS A 50 -6.57 10.82 -5.21
CA LYS A 50 -5.61 11.88 -4.92
C LYS A 50 -4.18 11.35 -5.03
N TYR A 51 -3.91 10.15 -4.52
CA TYR A 51 -2.61 9.49 -4.62
C TYR A 51 -2.23 9.28 -6.10
N LEU A 52 -3.11 8.72 -6.92
CA LEU A 52 -2.86 8.53 -8.35
C LEU A 52 -2.54 9.85 -9.06
N VAL A 53 -3.29 10.90 -8.76
CA VAL A 53 -3.05 12.25 -9.31
C VAL A 53 -1.68 12.78 -8.89
N ASP A 54 -1.33 12.68 -7.61
CA ASP A 54 -0.06 13.20 -7.10
C ASP A 54 1.13 12.38 -7.60
N MET A 55 0.99 11.05 -7.71
CA MET A 55 1.94 10.18 -8.39
C MET A 55 2.13 10.61 -9.85
N GLY A 56 1.04 10.90 -10.57
CA GLY A 56 1.10 11.43 -11.93
C GLY A 56 1.80 12.79 -12.03
N LYS A 57 1.68 13.66 -11.03
CA LYS A 57 2.41 14.95 -11.01
C LYS A 57 3.91 14.78 -10.78
N VAL A 58 4.29 13.92 -9.83
CA VAL A 58 5.68 13.68 -9.45
C VAL A 58 6.43 12.89 -10.52
N PHE A 59 5.77 11.86 -11.03
CA PHE A 59 6.29 10.93 -12.02
C PHE A 59 5.73 11.19 -13.43
N GLY A 60 5.13 12.35 -13.69
CA GLY A 60 4.77 12.79 -15.04
C GLY A 60 5.77 13.77 -15.65
N ARG A 61 6.52 14.50 -14.81
CA ARG A 61 7.31 15.67 -15.24
C ARG A 61 8.83 15.48 -15.32
N LYS A 62 9.41 14.36 -14.85
CA LYS A 62 10.88 14.23 -14.76
C LYS A 62 11.49 13.45 -15.93
N GLN A 63 12.58 13.98 -16.49
CA GLN A 63 13.58 13.25 -17.29
C GLN A 63 14.24 12.08 -16.50
N SER A 64 14.09 12.06 -15.17
CA SER A 64 14.57 11.02 -14.25
C SER A 64 13.42 10.20 -13.63
N GLN A 65 12.45 9.76 -14.43
CA GLN A 65 11.50 8.75 -13.96
C GLN A 65 12.29 7.61 -13.32
N PRO A 66 11.94 7.10 -12.13
CA PRO A 66 12.33 5.73 -11.84
C PRO A 66 11.76 4.92 -13.00
N ARG A 67 12.62 4.28 -13.80
CA ARG A 67 12.28 3.63 -15.09
C ARG A 67 11.16 2.57 -14.99
N ASN A 68 10.63 2.35 -13.79
CA ASN A 68 9.77 1.28 -13.38
C ASN A 68 8.39 1.75 -12.89
N MET A 69 8.05 3.05 -12.99
CA MET A 69 6.67 3.51 -12.70
C MET A 69 5.77 3.19 -13.90
N LEU A 70 4.80 2.31 -13.69
CA LEU A 70 3.95 1.77 -14.75
C LEU A 70 2.49 2.14 -14.48
N SER A 71 1.86 2.89 -15.40
CA SER A 71 0.40 2.95 -15.42
C SER A 71 -0.17 1.55 -15.68
N ARG A 72 -1.43 1.31 -15.33
CA ARG A 72 -2.11 0.04 -15.61
C ARG A 72 -1.95 -0.40 -17.07
N HIS A 73 -2.25 0.50 -18.01
CA HIS A 73 -2.08 0.24 -19.44
C HIS A 73 -0.62 -0.12 -19.83
N LYS A 74 0.38 0.61 -19.31
CA LYS A 74 1.80 0.30 -19.62
C LYS A 74 2.23 -1.04 -19.02
N TYR A 75 1.74 -1.36 -17.83
CA TYR A 75 1.99 -2.62 -17.14
C TYR A 75 1.39 -3.79 -17.93
N GLU A 76 0.12 -3.69 -18.33
CA GLU A 76 -0.59 -4.71 -19.10
C GLU A 76 0.08 -4.93 -20.46
N ALA A 77 0.40 -3.86 -21.19
CA ALA A 77 1.12 -3.96 -22.45
C ALA A 77 2.50 -4.64 -22.29
N LEU A 78 3.21 -4.37 -21.18
CA LEU A 78 4.48 -5.04 -20.90
C LEU A 78 4.26 -6.52 -20.56
N LEU A 79 3.24 -6.84 -19.77
CA LEU A 79 2.87 -8.21 -19.41
C LEU A 79 2.55 -9.03 -20.66
N ASP A 80 1.78 -8.48 -21.59
CA ASP A 80 1.42 -9.14 -22.84
C ASP A 80 2.64 -9.39 -23.74
N ARG A 81 3.56 -8.43 -23.80
CA ARG A 81 4.84 -8.62 -24.53
C ARG A 81 5.67 -9.75 -23.92
N VAL A 82 5.73 -9.85 -22.60
CA VAL A 82 6.42 -10.97 -21.93
C VAL A 82 5.68 -12.29 -22.21
N LYS A 83 4.33 -12.31 -22.20
CA LYS A 83 3.53 -13.49 -22.56
C LYS A 83 3.84 -13.97 -23.97
N VAL A 84 3.96 -13.05 -24.93
CA VAL A 84 4.34 -13.38 -26.31
C VAL A 84 5.73 -14.02 -26.34
N VAL A 85 6.73 -13.45 -25.64
CA VAL A 85 8.09 -14.01 -25.62
C VAL A 85 8.13 -15.40 -24.98
N GLU A 86 7.46 -15.60 -23.85
CA GLU A 86 7.40 -16.90 -23.19
C GLU A 86 6.70 -17.96 -24.05
N ARG A 87 5.68 -17.55 -24.84
CA ARG A 87 5.02 -18.44 -25.80
C ARG A 87 5.93 -18.86 -26.94
N ILE A 88 6.59 -17.90 -27.61
CA ILE A 88 7.52 -18.17 -28.71
C ILE A 88 8.61 -19.13 -28.25
N ARG A 89 9.20 -18.89 -27.07
CA ARG A 89 10.23 -19.74 -26.49
C ARG A 89 9.72 -21.14 -26.14
N ARG A 90 8.47 -21.26 -25.66
CA ARG A 90 7.84 -22.55 -25.37
C ARG A 90 7.62 -23.37 -26.64
N GLU A 91 7.30 -22.72 -27.75
CA GLU A 91 7.14 -23.32 -29.08
C GLU A 91 8.50 -23.59 -29.77
N GLY A 92 9.63 -23.38 -29.07
CA GLY A 92 10.98 -23.60 -29.60
C GLY A 92 11.49 -22.49 -30.53
N GLY A 93 10.73 -21.41 -30.70
CA GLY A 93 11.09 -20.29 -31.54
C GLY A 93 12.04 -19.29 -30.87
N GLN A 94 12.69 -18.48 -31.70
CA GLN A 94 13.51 -17.35 -31.26
C GLN A 94 12.70 -16.05 -31.34
N ALA A 95 12.54 -15.37 -30.21
CA ALA A 95 11.83 -14.10 -30.17
C ALA A 95 12.59 -13.00 -30.95
N PRO A 96 11.89 -12.10 -31.66
CA PRO A 96 12.52 -10.95 -32.31
C PRO A 96 13.35 -10.12 -31.32
N ALA A 97 14.45 -9.53 -31.78
CA ALA A 97 15.43 -8.83 -30.91
C ALA A 97 14.79 -7.84 -29.92
N HIS A 98 13.85 -7.00 -30.39
CA HIS A 98 13.17 -6.00 -29.57
C HIS A 98 12.28 -6.61 -28.45
N LEU A 99 11.81 -7.84 -28.62
CA LEU A 99 11.07 -8.58 -27.60
C LEU A 99 11.99 -9.46 -26.74
N ALA A 100 13.05 -10.01 -27.32
CA ALA A 100 14.03 -10.82 -26.61
C ALA A 100 14.64 -10.05 -25.44
N VAL A 101 15.01 -8.77 -25.62
CA VAL A 101 15.52 -7.89 -24.55
C VAL A 101 14.55 -7.81 -23.36
N ILE A 102 13.25 -7.79 -23.62
CA ILE A 102 12.22 -7.75 -22.57
C ILE A 102 12.14 -9.08 -21.85
N GLY A 103 12.18 -10.19 -22.60
CA GLY A 103 12.20 -11.53 -22.03
C GLY A 103 13.50 -11.90 -21.31
N GLU A 104 14.59 -11.14 -21.48
CA GLU A 104 15.79 -11.27 -20.63
C GLU A 104 15.63 -10.50 -19.32
N LYS A 105 14.90 -9.38 -19.35
CA LYS A 105 14.71 -8.56 -18.15
C LYS A 105 13.59 -9.07 -17.25
N TYR A 106 12.50 -9.55 -17.84
CA TYR A 106 11.28 -9.89 -17.12
C TYR A 106 10.82 -11.32 -17.38
N ARG A 107 10.01 -11.83 -16.45
CA ARG A 107 9.29 -13.09 -16.54
C ARG A 107 7.91 -12.96 -15.91
N ILE A 108 7.04 -13.92 -16.18
CA ILE A 108 5.74 -14.02 -15.54
C ILE A 108 5.84 -14.92 -14.32
N VAL A 109 5.26 -14.45 -13.22
CA VAL A 109 5.10 -15.22 -11.99
C VAL A 109 3.62 -15.31 -11.68
N LYS A 110 3.13 -16.54 -11.50
CA LYS A 110 1.75 -16.80 -11.08
C LYS A 110 1.69 -16.77 -9.55
N THR A 111 0.87 -15.88 -9.00
CA THR A 111 0.64 -15.81 -7.56
C THR A 111 -0.84 -16.00 -7.28
N LYS A 112 -1.16 -16.88 -6.33
CA LYS A 112 -2.51 -17.04 -5.79
C LYS A 112 -2.61 -16.20 -4.51
N ASN A 113 -3.55 -15.26 -4.43
CA ASN A 113 -3.90 -14.68 -3.13
C ASN A 113 -4.75 -15.68 -2.34
N ALA A 114 -4.75 -15.55 -1.02
CA ALA A 114 -5.55 -16.41 -0.14
C ALA A 114 -7.06 -16.41 -0.49
N ASN A 115 -7.56 -15.29 -1.04
CA ASN A 115 -8.97 -15.10 -1.35
C ASN A 115 -9.27 -15.23 -2.85
N ASP A 116 -8.26 -15.39 -3.71
CA ASP A 116 -8.46 -15.48 -5.15
C ASP A 116 -8.58 -16.95 -5.55
N GLU A 117 -9.70 -17.30 -6.20
CA GLU A 117 -9.93 -18.64 -6.74
C GLU A 117 -8.89 -18.98 -7.82
N PHE A 118 -8.46 -17.97 -8.58
CA PHE A 118 -7.51 -18.07 -9.69
C PHE A 118 -6.16 -17.39 -9.38
N ALA A 119 -5.08 -17.99 -9.87
CA ALA A 119 -3.76 -17.36 -9.80
C ALA A 119 -3.69 -16.18 -10.79
N LYS A 120 -3.22 -15.02 -10.31
CA LYS A 120 -2.97 -13.83 -11.13
C LYS A 120 -1.54 -13.84 -11.66
N ASP A 121 -1.37 -13.45 -12.92
CA ASP A 121 -0.08 -13.26 -13.55
C ASP A 121 0.55 -11.92 -13.11
N PHE A 122 1.78 -11.97 -12.63
CA PHE A 122 2.57 -10.78 -12.27
C PHE A 122 3.85 -10.71 -13.09
N LEU A 123 4.24 -9.49 -13.46
CA LEU A 123 5.58 -9.22 -13.98
C LEU A 123 6.59 -9.28 -12.85
N ALA A 124 7.70 -9.99 -13.07
CA ALA A 124 8.84 -9.99 -12.15
C ALA A 124 10.16 -9.78 -12.89
N GLU A 125 11.12 -9.14 -12.23
CA GLU A 125 12.50 -9.07 -12.73
C GLU A 125 13.14 -10.46 -12.68
N LYS A 126 13.74 -10.93 -13.78
CA LYS A 126 14.40 -12.25 -13.80
C LYS A 126 15.56 -12.34 -12.81
N GLY A 127 16.36 -11.28 -12.68
CA GLY A 127 17.55 -11.29 -11.83
C GLY A 127 17.26 -11.30 -10.33
N THR A 128 16.20 -10.62 -9.89
CA THR A 128 15.86 -10.52 -8.45
C THR A 128 14.64 -11.33 -8.04
N GLY A 129 13.81 -11.75 -8.99
CA GLY A 129 12.51 -12.37 -8.74
C GLY A 129 11.46 -11.43 -8.15
N ARG A 130 11.78 -10.15 -7.94
CA ARG A 130 10.86 -9.18 -7.35
C ARG A 130 9.81 -8.75 -8.35
N MET A 131 8.58 -8.59 -7.87
CA MET A 131 7.43 -8.25 -8.70
C MET A 131 7.39 -6.75 -9.01
N LEU A 132 6.92 -6.41 -10.20
CA LEU A 132 6.55 -5.06 -10.57
C LEU A 132 5.06 -4.85 -10.30
N LEU A 133 4.70 -3.62 -9.96
CA LEU A 133 3.32 -3.20 -9.75
C LEU A 133 2.95 -2.08 -10.73
N ASN A 134 1.69 -2.02 -11.14
CA ASN A 134 1.15 -0.76 -11.68
C ASN A 134 0.87 0.23 -10.54
N VAL A 135 0.62 1.50 -10.86
CA VAL A 135 0.39 2.56 -9.85
C VAL A 135 -0.77 2.23 -8.91
N ASP A 136 -1.88 1.70 -9.42
CA ASP A 136 -3.04 1.31 -8.63
C ASP A 136 -2.69 0.20 -7.62
N ASP A 137 -2.09 -0.90 -8.10
CA ASP A 137 -1.66 -2.02 -7.24
C ASP A 137 -0.58 -1.57 -6.23
N LEU A 138 0.21 -0.54 -6.58
CA LEU A 138 1.21 0.02 -5.69
C LEU A 138 0.54 0.70 -4.48
N PHE A 139 -0.58 1.39 -4.66
CA PHE A 139 -1.36 1.94 -3.54
C PHE A 139 -1.79 0.84 -2.56
N GLU A 140 -2.43 -0.21 -3.07
CA GLU A 140 -2.94 -1.31 -2.26
C GLU A 140 -1.84 -2.00 -1.47
N VAL A 141 -0.69 -2.23 -2.12
CA VAL A 141 0.49 -2.78 -1.45
C VAL A 141 1.01 -1.84 -0.37
N LEU A 142 1.12 -0.53 -0.65
CA LEU A 142 1.56 0.43 0.35
C LEU A 142 0.60 0.49 1.54
N HIS A 143 -0.72 0.45 1.31
CA HIS A 143 -1.73 0.39 2.36
C HIS A 143 -1.56 -0.84 3.24
N LYS A 144 -1.36 -2.02 2.62
CA LYS A 144 -1.09 -3.25 3.36
C LYS A 144 0.15 -3.14 4.25
N TYR A 145 1.29 -2.67 3.71
CA TYR A 145 2.51 -2.52 4.51
C TYR A 145 2.39 -1.43 5.57
N HIS A 146 1.61 -0.39 5.30
CA HIS A 146 1.34 0.68 6.24
C HIS A 146 0.64 0.15 7.50
N LEU A 147 -0.40 -0.67 7.32
CA LEU A 147 -1.11 -1.32 8.42
C LEU A 147 -0.24 -2.36 9.11
N LEU A 148 0.48 -3.21 8.34
CA LEU A 148 1.35 -4.25 8.88
C LEU A 148 2.46 -3.68 9.78
N THR A 149 2.94 -2.49 9.47
CA THR A 149 3.99 -1.80 10.24
C THR A 149 3.45 -0.89 11.34
N GLY A 150 2.13 -0.89 11.58
CA GLY A 150 1.50 -0.06 12.60
C GLY A 150 1.69 1.44 12.34
N HIS A 151 1.36 1.90 11.13
CA HIS A 151 1.68 3.25 10.65
C HIS A 151 3.18 3.53 10.54
N GLY A 152 3.95 2.56 10.04
CA GLY A 152 5.40 2.68 9.92
C GLY A 152 5.84 3.87 9.06
N ARG A 153 7.03 4.41 9.39
CA ARG A 153 7.66 5.49 8.61
C ARG A 153 8.10 5.00 7.23
N SER A 154 8.35 5.92 6.32
CA SER A 154 8.73 5.63 4.93
C SER A 154 9.86 4.61 4.77
N ILE A 155 10.94 4.72 5.58
CA ILE A 155 12.07 3.78 5.54
C ILE A 155 11.69 2.37 6.02
N ALA A 156 10.84 2.27 7.05
CA ALA A 156 10.38 0.98 7.57
C ALA A 156 9.51 0.26 6.52
N MET A 157 8.55 0.98 5.95
CA MET A 157 7.72 0.49 4.85
C MET A 157 8.57 0.10 3.63
N TYR A 158 9.54 0.93 3.25
CA TYR A 158 10.44 0.64 2.13
C TYR A 158 11.22 -0.65 2.35
N ASN A 159 11.84 -0.82 3.52
CA ASN A 159 12.61 -2.02 3.84
C ASN A 159 11.76 -3.29 3.88
N ALA A 160 10.50 -3.18 4.28
CA ALA A 160 9.56 -4.29 4.27
C ALA A 160 9.12 -4.64 2.83
N ALA A 161 8.83 -3.63 2.01
CA ALA A 161 8.25 -3.81 0.67
C ALA A 161 9.31 -4.16 -0.40
N LYS A 162 10.52 -3.56 -0.34
CA LYS A 162 11.59 -3.73 -1.35
C LYS A 162 12.09 -5.17 -1.50
N LYS A 163 11.81 -6.02 -0.51
CA LYS A 163 12.12 -7.47 -0.53
C LYS A 163 11.27 -8.20 -1.57
N LYS A 164 10.03 -7.76 -1.78
CA LYS A 164 9.05 -8.42 -2.65
C LYS A 164 8.83 -7.66 -3.96
N TYR A 165 8.96 -6.34 -3.96
CA TYR A 165 8.63 -5.50 -5.10
C TYR A 165 9.84 -4.72 -5.62
N ALA A 166 9.96 -4.64 -6.95
CA ALA A 166 11.09 -4.05 -7.64
C ALA A 166 10.97 -2.53 -7.84
N ASN A 167 9.73 -2.02 -7.91
CA ASN A 167 9.45 -0.64 -8.33
C ASN A 167 8.84 0.24 -7.24
N ILE A 168 8.91 -0.19 -5.98
CA ILE A 168 8.58 0.67 -4.83
C ILE A 168 9.78 1.53 -4.48
N THR A 169 9.57 2.84 -4.35
CA THR A 169 10.57 3.81 -3.91
C THR A 169 10.10 4.53 -2.65
N VAL A 170 11.02 5.21 -1.96
CA VAL A 170 10.71 6.00 -0.76
C VAL A 170 9.77 7.16 -1.11
N GLU A 171 9.93 7.76 -2.29
CA GLU A 171 9.07 8.85 -2.78
C GLU A 171 7.62 8.40 -2.93
N CYS A 172 7.37 7.21 -3.52
CA CYS A 172 6.01 6.67 -3.64
C CYS A 172 5.35 6.49 -2.27
N ILE A 173 6.12 6.05 -1.27
CA ILE A 173 5.66 5.87 0.11
C ILE A 173 5.38 7.22 0.76
N LEU A 174 6.23 8.22 0.54
CA LEU A 174 6.02 9.56 1.10
C LEU A 174 4.75 10.20 0.54
N ILE A 175 4.49 10.07 -0.76
CA ILE A 175 3.22 10.54 -1.37
C ILE A 175 2.04 9.83 -0.73
N PHE A 176 2.17 8.52 -0.47
CA PHE A 176 1.16 7.73 0.23
C PHE A 176 0.90 8.26 1.66
N LEU A 177 1.95 8.48 2.45
CA LEU A 177 1.82 8.91 3.85
C LEU A 177 1.21 10.31 4.01
N VAL A 178 1.32 11.18 2.99
CA VAL A 178 0.61 12.47 2.94
C VAL A 178 -0.92 12.29 2.92
N GLY A 179 -1.45 11.12 2.56
CA GLY A 179 -2.88 10.81 2.67
C GLY A 179 -3.33 10.55 4.11
N CYS A 180 -2.52 9.79 4.86
CA CYS A 180 -2.87 9.25 6.17
C CYS A 180 -3.03 10.33 7.26
N LEU A 181 -4.21 10.38 7.89
CA LEU A 181 -4.53 11.33 8.96
C LEU A 181 -3.69 11.11 10.23
N GLU A 182 -3.44 9.86 10.60
CA GLU A 182 -2.61 9.56 11.78
C GLU A 182 -1.16 9.99 11.55
N CYS A 183 -0.57 9.64 10.41
CA CYS A 183 0.80 10.06 10.09
C CYS A 183 0.96 11.57 10.02
N LYS A 184 -0.06 12.31 9.55
CA LYS A 184 -0.04 13.78 9.56
C LYS A 184 0.12 14.38 10.96
N LYS A 185 -0.37 13.72 12.01
CA LYS A 185 -0.29 14.23 13.38
C LYS A 185 1.15 14.28 13.89
N TRP A 186 1.99 13.31 13.53
CA TRP A 186 3.35 13.18 14.08
C TRP A 186 4.50 13.33 13.08
N ASN A 187 4.28 13.21 11.76
CA ASN A 187 5.34 13.43 10.76
C ASN A 187 5.53 14.92 10.39
N LYS A 188 6.31 15.64 11.20
CA LYS A 188 6.73 17.04 10.90
C LYS A 188 7.59 17.14 9.62
N ASN A 189 8.38 16.12 9.29
CA ASN A 189 9.28 16.12 8.11
C ASN A 189 8.54 15.84 6.78
N GLU A 190 7.46 15.06 6.80
CA GLU A 190 6.68 14.75 5.58
C GLU A 190 5.77 15.92 5.18
N ARG A 191 5.37 16.77 6.14
CA ARG A 191 4.70 18.05 5.85
C ARG A 191 5.53 18.94 4.92
N LYS A 192 6.86 18.93 5.07
CA LYS A 192 7.78 19.70 4.21
C LYS A 192 7.71 19.21 2.76
N LEU A 193 7.60 17.90 2.54
CA LEU A 193 7.41 17.33 1.21
C LEU A 193 6.00 17.60 0.68
N ALA A 194 4.96 17.51 1.51
CA ALA A 194 3.60 17.90 1.11
C ALA A 194 3.53 19.36 0.63
N THR A 195 4.26 20.28 1.26
CA THR A 195 4.40 21.67 0.80
C THR A 195 5.09 21.76 -0.56
N LEU A 196 6.12 20.93 -0.81
CA LEU A 196 6.82 20.87 -2.11
C LEU A 196 5.99 20.20 -3.22
N LEU A 197 5.03 19.36 -2.86
CA LEU A 197 4.11 18.67 -3.78
C LEU A 197 2.85 19.50 -4.09
N ARG A 198 2.55 20.54 -3.30
CA ARG A 198 1.48 21.49 -3.64
C ARG A 198 1.85 22.20 -4.95
N PRO A 199 0.91 22.34 -5.90
CA PRO A 199 1.11 23.24 -7.03
C PRO A 199 1.48 24.62 -6.50
N ASN A 200 2.52 25.20 -7.08
CA ASN A 200 2.99 26.51 -6.69
C ASN A 200 1.91 27.54 -7.07
N GLN A 201 1.11 27.99 -6.10
CA GLN A 201 -0.03 28.90 -6.30
C GLN A 201 0.37 30.22 -7.01
N HIS A 202 1.67 30.55 -7.01
CA HIS A 202 2.21 31.69 -7.75
C HIS A 202 2.25 31.48 -9.28
N LYS A 203 2.32 30.25 -9.78
CA LYS A 203 2.31 29.97 -11.23
C LYS A 203 0.90 29.98 -11.84
N GLU A 204 -0.13 29.70 -11.04
CA GLU A 204 -1.53 29.67 -11.51
C GLU A 204 -2.07 31.07 -11.82
N ARG A 205 -1.62 32.10 -11.09
CA ARG A 205 -1.95 33.51 -11.39
C ARG A 205 -1.33 34.02 -12.69
N HIS A 206 -0.21 33.46 -13.12
CA HIS A 206 0.45 33.87 -14.38
C HIS A 206 -0.06 33.11 -15.60
N LEU A 207 -0.78 32.01 -15.41
CA LEU A 207 -1.37 31.20 -16.48
C LEU A 207 -2.89 31.42 -16.64
N GLY A 208 -3.50 32.32 -15.86
CA GLY A 208 -4.89 32.75 -16.06
C GLY A 208 -5.94 31.64 -15.90
N LEU A 209 -5.73 30.69 -15.00
CA LEU A 209 -6.66 29.57 -14.76
C LEU A 209 -7.53 29.74 -13.49
N ILE A 210 -7.53 30.93 -12.89
CA ILE A 210 -8.52 31.40 -11.90
C ILE A 210 -8.77 32.87 -12.17
#